data_AF-A0A6C2YHM2-F1
#
_entry.id   AF-A0A6C2YHM2-F1
#
_cell.length_a   1.000
_cell.length_b   1.000
_cell.length_c   1.000
_cell.angle_alpha   90.00
_cell.angle_beta   90.00
_cell.angle_gamma   90.00
#
_symmetry.space_group_name_H-M   'P 1'
#
loop_
_entity.id
_entity.type
_entity.pdbx_description
1 polymer ?
#
loop_
_entity_poly.entity_id
_entity_poly.type
_entity_poly.pdbx_seq_one_letter_code
_entity_poly.pdbx_strand_id
1 'polypeptide(L)'
;MSAQALHSALISTSMIFSGMLLLAGSGHAAAPESLLDLAIRSHVATRDAITSCQCKYRWETLASETANAPPAATGSYLRQGEMQRIEVRAENTVSHCIWTPGTAVRFETEAEPVASTKERPRAYRLEQSPSPSEHLRDPWIHGLLVFPLPELAGHLPLEAYLAKAHHSTARRATDETGDVIVISAEFPTRSTRMTGTNPFRVTITLAAKYGYLATRMQIQFDVPAKTVRSDFRVKSFVNQNGILFPDRTESSIDWNGNMRRTEACEVSEIVLNRPIPADAFQVQYTQPAVLFNSVTQTTYRVDATGKPINELEALGQPINANHIPNVTWTYSNPADKMIPNLTWTYEAPFEDLTPIPTAPTNSAVKWTLLCALMLISLLIVLSGTRRIAARG
;
A
#
# COMPACT_ATOMS: atom_id res chain seq x y z
N MET A 1 36.59 43.46 35.34
CA MET A 1 36.52 44.94 35.14
C MET A 1 36.44 45.15 33.63
N SER A 2 35.22 45.27 33.09
CA SER A 2 34.51 46.53 32.80
C SER A 2 35.07 47.21 31.54
N ALA A 3 34.32 47.78 30.61
CA ALA A 3 32.90 47.91 30.32
C ALA A 3 32.84 48.78 29.03
N GLN A 4 31.77 48.64 28.24
CA GLN A 4 30.96 49.73 27.63
C GLN A 4 31.66 50.97 27.03
N ALA A 5 31.26 51.54 25.90
CA ALA A 5 29.91 51.99 25.52
C ALA A 5 30.00 52.56 24.09
N LEU A 6 29.03 52.31 23.19
CA LEU A 6 27.75 53.04 23.02
C LEU A 6 27.91 54.46 22.43
N HIS A 7 27.24 54.68 21.29
CA HIS A 7 26.64 55.90 20.70
C HIS A 7 26.53 55.64 19.17
N SER A 8 25.40 55.74 18.47
CA SER A 8 24.12 56.39 18.73
C SER A 8 23.01 55.77 17.87
N ALA A 9 21.80 55.77 18.44
CA ALA A 9 20.52 55.47 17.82
C ALA A 9 19.92 56.71 17.11
N LEU A 10 18.66 56.57 16.64
CA LEU A 10 17.67 57.56 16.14
C LEU A 10 17.73 57.78 14.60
N ILE A 11 16.69 57.69 13.76
CA ILE A 11 15.21 57.61 13.86
C ILE A 11 14.70 57.06 12.50
N SER A 12 13.75 56.11 12.48
CA SER A 12 12.62 56.19 11.53
C SER A 12 11.48 55.28 11.96
N THR A 13 10.57 55.92 12.68
CA THR A 13 9.26 55.47 13.10
C THR A 13 8.29 55.56 11.91
N SER A 14 7.29 54.67 11.89
CA SER A 14 6.03 54.75 11.11
C SER A 14 6.01 53.98 9.78
N MET A 15 5.38 52.80 9.77
CA MET A 15 3.98 52.66 9.35
C MET A 15 3.49 51.25 9.69
N ILE A 16 2.79 51.17 10.83
CA ILE A 16 1.85 50.10 11.13
C ILE A 16 0.64 50.37 10.22
N PHE A 17 0.47 49.59 9.16
CA PHE A 17 -0.80 49.56 8.43
C PHE A 17 -1.58 48.32 8.87
N SER A 18 -2.33 48.50 9.95
CA SER A 18 -3.44 47.64 10.34
C SER A 18 -4.51 47.69 9.26
N GLY A 19 -4.41 46.82 8.27
CA GLY A 19 -5.51 46.49 7.36
C GLY A 19 -6.49 45.53 8.03
N MET A 20 -7.15 45.99 9.11
CA MET A 20 -8.29 45.27 9.70
C MET A 20 -9.50 45.48 8.78
N LEU A 21 -9.65 44.58 7.80
CA LEU A 21 -10.85 44.50 6.98
C LEU A 21 -11.99 43.95 7.85
N LEU A 22 -12.71 44.85 8.52
CA LEU A 22 -13.98 44.58 9.20
C LEU A 22 -15.07 44.36 8.15
N LEU A 23 -15.08 43.16 7.57
CA LEU A 23 -16.29 42.61 6.94
C LEU A 23 -17.26 42.28 8.07
N ALA A 24 -18.16 43.23 8.36
CA ALA A 24 -19.39 42.98 9.09
C ALA A 24 -20.31 42.11 8.22
N GLY A 25 -19.93 40.84 8.06
CA GLY A 25 -20.79 39.80 7.53
C GLY A 25 -21.74 39.36 8.63
N SER A 26 -23.03 39.49 8.35
CA SER A 26 -24.15 38.94 9.12
C SER A 26 -23.81 37.55 9.69
N GLY A 27 -23.51 37.52 10.99
CA GLY A 27 -23.14 36.34 11.76
C GLY A 27 -24.30 35.37 11.85
N HIS A 28 -24.47 34.55 10.83
CA HIS A 28 -24.91 33.19 11.07
C HIS A 28 -23.78 32.56 11.87
N ALA A 29 -23.97 32.41 13.18
CA ALA A 29 -23.08 31.61 14.00
C ALA A 29 -22.98 30.24 13.31
N ALA A 30 -21.85 30.00 12.63
CA ALA A 30 -21.61 28.72 11.98
C ALA A 30 -21.85 27.66 13.05
N ALA A 31 -22.69 26.68 12.74
CA ALA A 31 -22.96 25.57 13.64
C ALA A 31 -21.60 25.06 14.15
N PRO A 32 -21.46 24.80 15.47
CA PRO A 32 -20.19 24.36 16.03
C PRO A 32 -19.71 23.17 15.22
N GLU A 33 -18.53 23.35 14.62
CA GLU A 33 -17.95 22.34 13.75
C GLU A 33 -17.85 21.01 14.48
N SER A 34 -18.23 19.92 13.81
CA SER A 34 -18.11 18.60 14.42
C SER A 34 -16.64 18.28 14.68
N LEU A 35 -16.35 17.65 15.81
CA LEU A 35 -14.97 17.28 16.16
C LEU A 35 -14.34 16.34 15.11
N LEU A 36 -15.17 15.53 14.46
CA LEU A 36 -14.75 14.63 13.39
C LEU A 36 -14.29 15.41 12.15
N ASP A 37 -15.03 16.44 11.74
CA ASP A 37 -14.64 17.29 10.61
C ASP A 37 -13.33 18.03 10.90
N LEU A 38 -13.18 18.55 12.13
CA LEU A 38 -11.94 19.22 12.55
C LEU A 38 -10.74 18.28 12.45
N ALA A 39 -10.91 17.06 12.97
CA ALA A 39 -9.89 16.03 12.93
C ALA A 39 -9.48 15.67 11.50
N ILE A 40 -10.46 15.40 10.62
CA ILE A 40 -10.21 15.06 9.23
C ILE A 40 -9.49 16.19 8.51
N ARG A 41 -10.00 17.43 8.59
CA ARG A 41 -9.40 18.58 7.88
C ARG A 41 -8.01 18.90 8.39
N SER A 42 -7.78 18.82 9.70
CA SER A 42 -6.46 19.09 10.29
C SER A 42 -5.45 18.03 9.87
N HIS A 43 -5.83 16.75 9.91
CA HIS A 43 -4.98 15.66 9.43
C HIS A 43 -4.65 15.81 7.94
N VAL A 44 -5.65 16.10 7.10
CA VAL A 44 -5.48 16.35 5.66
C VAL A 44 -4.52 17.50 5.42
N ALA A 45 -4.73 18.66 6.07
CA ALA A 45 -3.86 19.81 5.90
C ALA A 45 -2.41 19.51 6.29
N THR A 46 -2.18 18.81 7.42
CA THR A 46 -0.83 18.49 7.88
C THR A 46 -0.16 17.43 6.99
N ARG A 47 -0.91 16.42 6.52
CA ARG A 47 -0.41 15.41 5.56
C ARG A 47 -0.06 16.05 4.22
N ASP A 48 -0.96 16.86 3.67
CA ASP A 48 -0.83 17.45 2.33
C ASP A 48 0.20 18.59 2.28
N ALA A 49 0.64 19.08 3.44
CA ALA A 49 1.83 19.91 3.52
C ALA A 49 3.10 19.17 3.03
N ILE A 50 3.09 17.82 3.01
CA ILE A 50 4.16 16.98 2.45
C ILE A 50 3.87 16.68 0.97
N THR A 51 4.38 17.53 0.10
CA THR A 51 4.23 17.43 -1.37
C THR A 51 5.20 16.44 -2.00
N SER A 52 6.37 16.26 -1.40
CA SER A 52 7.35 15.24 -1.78
C SER A 52 8.14 14.74 -0.57
N CYS A 53 8.64 13.51 -0.66
CA CYS A 53 9.47 12.89 0.35
C CYS A 53 10.53 12.02 -0.33
N GLN A 54 11.79 12.20 0.07
CA GLN A 54 12.90 11.30 -0.18
C GLN A 54 13.49 10.89 1.16
N CYS A 55 13.62 9.60 1.41
CA CYS A 55 14.23 9.09 2.63
C CYS A 55 14.82 7.69 2.46
N LYS A 56 15.59 7.27 3.47
CA LYS A 56 15.95 5.88 3.68
C LYS A 56 15.16 5.31 4.84
N TYR A 57 15.00 4.00 4.88
CA TYR A 57 14.37 3.34 6.01
C TYR A 57 15.06 2.03 6.36
N ARG A 58 14.88 1.64 7.62
CA ARG A 58 15.25 0.34 8.17
C ARG A 58 14.03 -0.27 8.85
N TRP A 59 13.85 -1.56 8.63
CA TRP A 59 12.76 -2.34 9.19
C TRP A 59 13.31 -3.56 9.89
N GLU A 60 12.82 -3.81 11.10
CA GLU A 60 13.24 -4.95 11.90
C GLU A 60 12.09 -5.59 12.66
N THR A 61 12.16 -6.91 12.84
CA THR A 61 11.26 -7.64 13.72
C THR A 61 11.85 -7.59 15.13
N LEU A 62 11.17 -6.89 16.04
CA LEU A 62 11.60 -6.78 17.44
C LEU A 62 11.27 -8.04 18.25
N ALA A 63 10.12 -8.66 17.96
CA ALA A 63 9.68 -9.89 18.59
C ALA A 63 8.80 -10.69 17.63
N SER A 64 8.93 -12.01 17.63
CA SER A 64 8.06 -12.91 16.88
C SER A 64 7.98 -14.26 17.59
N GLU A 65 6.77 -14.77 17.77
CA GLU A 65 6.54 -16.15 18.21
C GLU A 65 6.66 -17.15 17.05
N THR A 66 6.69 -16.66 15.82
CA THR A 66 6.84 -17.49 14.62
C THR A 66 8.31 -17.59 14.22
N ALA A 67 8.77 -18.80 13.90
CA ALA A 67 10.13 -19.04 13.41
C ALA A 67 10.41 -18.33 12.07
N ASN A 68 9.37 -17.93 11.34
CA ASN A 68 9.43 -17.25 10.04
C ASN A 68 9.24 -15.73 10.21
N ALA A 69 9.96 -15.13 11.15
CA ALA A 69 10.00 -13.67 11.26
C ALA A 69 10.53 -13.08 9.93
N PRO A 70 9.88 -12.04 9.37
CA PRO A 70 10.43 -11.39 8.19
C PRO A 70 11.85 -10.90 8.48
N PRO A 71 12.80 -11.09 7.54
CA PRO A 71 14.18 -10.64 7.74
C PRO A 71 14.21 -9.12 7.92
N ALA A 72 15.24 -8.62 8.61
CA ALA A 72 15.50 -7.20 8.63
C ALA A 72 15.69 -6.71 7.18
N ALA A 73 15.18 -5.51 6.89
CA ALA A 73 15.35 -4.90 5.58
C ALA A 73 15.74 -3.44 5.72
N THR A 74 16.42 -2.94 4.71
CA THR A 74 16.66 -1.52 4.52
C THR A 74 16.11 -1.10 3.17
N GLY A 75 16.03 0.20 2.92
CA GLY A 75 15.47 0.66 1.67
C GLY A 75 15.57 2.14 1.44
N SER A 76 15.11 2.53 0.25
CA SER A 76 14.89 3.93 -0.11
C SER A 76 13.45 4.14 -0.53
N TYR A 77 12.94 5.32 -0.23
CA TYR A 77 11.58 5.71 -0.52
C TYR A 77 11.56 7.09 -1.17
N LEU A 78 10.85 7.19 -2.30
CA LEU A 78 10.58 8.44 -3.01
C LEU A 78 9.09 8.58 -3.20
N ARG A 79 8.56 9.79 -2.97
CA ARG A 79 7.17 10.14 -3.26
C ARG A 79 7.09 11.56 -3.81
N GLN A 80 6.32 11.76 -4.88
CA GLN A 80 5.94 13.08 -5.37
C GLN A 80 4.52 13.02 -5.96
N GLY A 81 3.57 13.68 -5.30
CA GLY A 81 2.16 13.56 -5.66
C GLY A 81 1.66 12.11 -5.58
N GLU A 82 1.14 11.59 -6.70
CA GLU A 82 0.67 10.21 -6.83
C GLU A 82 1.76 9.20 -7.25
N MET A 83 2.97 9.69 -7.57
CA MET A 83 4.09 8.81 -7.93
C MET A 83 4.84 8.38 -6.67
N GLN A 84 5.23 7.12 -6.61
CA GLN A 84 6.10 6.62 -5.55
C GLN A 84 7.10 5.58 -6.07
N ARG A 85 8.25 5.49 -5.43
CA ARG A 85 9.24 4.44 -5.66
C ARG A 85 9.71 3.91 -4.32
N ILE A 86 9.67 2.60 -4.18
CA ILE A 86 10.10 1.88 -2.98
C ILE A 86 11.15 0.88 -3.41
N GLU A 87 12.29 0.91 -2.75
CA GLU A 87 13.34 -0.10 -2.86
C GLU A 87 13.48 -0.79 -1.51
N VAL A 88 13.32 -2.11 -1.47
CA VAL A 88 13.50 -2.94 -0.28
C VAL A 88 14.69 -3.86 -0.51
N ARG A 89 15.68 -3.81 0.38
CA ARG A 89 16.83 -4.73 0.44
C ARG A 89 16.67 -5.65 1.63
N ALA A 90 16.50 -6.94 1.37
CA ALA A 90 16.35 -7.96 2.40
C ALA A 90 17.14 -9.21 2.00
N GLU A 91 17.98 -9.72 2.91
CA GLU A 91 18.87 -10.85 2.64
C GLU A 91 19.68 -10.64 1.35
N ASN A 92 19.53 -11.50 0.35
CA ASN A 92 20.20 -11.43 -0.95
C ASN A 92 19.28 -10.89 -2.06
N THR A 93 18.19 -10.22 -1.70
CA THR A 93 17.18 -9.72 -2.64
C THR A 93 17.04 -8.21 -2.55
N VAL A 94 16.88 -7.57 -3.70
CA VAL A 94 16.46 -6.18 -3.81
C VAL A 94 15.17 -6.14 -4.61
N SER A 95 14.09 -5.74 -3.95
CA SER A 95 12.80 -5.54 -4.57
C SER A 95 12.60 -4.07 -4.87
N HIS A 96 12.23 -3.76 -6.10
CA HIS A 96 11.84 -2.42 -6.50
C HIS A 96 10.37 -2.40 -6.87
N CYS A 97 9.68 -1.36 -6.43
CA CYS A 97 8.36 -1.05 -6.93
C CYS A 97 8.26 0.43 -7.27
N ILE A 98 7.79 0.71 -8.48
CA ILE A 98 7.53 2.06 -8.97
C ILE A 98 6.03 2.15 -9.26
N TRP A 99 5.36 3.09 -8.60
CA TRP A 99 3.99 3.47 -8.90
C TRP A 99 3.95 4.81 -9.61
N THR A 100 3.10 4.84 -10.63
CA THR A 100 2.67 6.03 -11.35
C THR A 100 1.14 5.99 -11.46
N PRO A 101 0.47 7.12 -11.74
CA PRO A 101 -0.99 7.14 -11.88
C PRO A 101 -1.49 6.04 -12.84
N GLY A 102 -2.29 5.12 -12.32
CA GLY A 102 -2.90 4.02 -13.07
C GLY A 102 -1.99 2.81 -13.35
N THR A 103 -0.73 2.79 -12.91
CA THR A 103 0.20 1.69 -13.23
C THR A 103 1.26 1.46 -12.15
N ALA A 104 1.54 0.19 -11.85
CA ALA A 104 2.63 -0.24 -10.98
C ALA A 104 3.60 -1.15 -11.73
N VAL A 105 4.90 -0.94 -11.57
CA VAL A 105 5.93 -1.87 -12.05
C VAL A 105 6.72 -2.39 -10.87
N ARG A 106 6.77 -3.71 -10.73
CA ARG A 106 7.59 -4.44 -9.75
C ARG A 106 8.70 -5.19 -10.44
N PHE A 107 9.86 -5.25 -9.81
CA PHE A 107 10.91 -6.16 -10.23
C PHE A 107 11.79 -6.51 -9.04
N GLU A 108 12.29 -7.74 -9.03
CA GLU A 108 13.23 -8.22 -8.04
C GLU A 108 14.56 -8.51 -8.73
N THR A 109 15.64 -7.99 -8.14
CA THR A 109 17.01 -8.38 -8.45
C THR A 109 17.51 -9.26 -7.31
N GLU A 110 18.13 -10.38 -7.66
CA GLU A 110 18.95 -11.10 -6.69
C GLU A 110 20.38 -10.57 -6.75
N ALA A 111 20.94 -10.27 -5.59
CA ALA A 111 22.37 -10.09 -5.47
C ALA A 111 23.04 -11.46 -5.64
N GLU A 112 23.83 -11.64 -6.71
CA GLU A 112 24.61 -12.87 -6.87
C GLU A 112 25.56 -13.06 -5.66
N PRO A 113 25.80 -14.32 -5.22
CA PRO A 113 26.76 -14.58 -4.17
C PRO A 113 28.19 -14.22 -4.62
N VAL A 114 28.68 -13.07 -4.15
CA VAL A 114 30.07 -12.68 -3.81
C VAL A 114 31.17 -12.79 -4.90
N ALA A 115 30.91 -13.19 -6.14
CA ALA A 115 31.97 -13.26 -7.18
C ALA A 115 31.72 -12.41 -8.45
N SER A 116 30.56 -11.77 -8.58
CA SER A 116 30.22 -11.00 -9.78
C SER A 116 29.52 -9.69 -9.39
N THR A 117 30.01 -8.58 -9.94
CA THR A 117 29.43 -7.23 -9.76
C THR A 117 28.17 -7.02 -10.61
N LYS A 118 27.59 -8.08 -11.19
CA LYS A 118 26.46 -7.99 -12.11
C LYS A 118 25.16 -8.43 -11.42
N GLU A 119 24.35 -7.46 -11.01
CA GLU A 119 22.95 -7.71 -10.64
C GLU A 119 22.19 -8.21 -11.88
N ARG A 120 21.44 -9.31 -11.76
CA ARG A 120 20.55 -9.79 -12.83
C ARG A 120 19.10 -9.69 -12.33
N PRO A 121 18.25 -8.82 -12.93
CA PRO A 121 16.82 -8.83 -12.64
C PRO A 121 16.22 -10.18 -13.05
N ARG A 122 15.48 -10.82 -12.14
CA ARG A 122 14.88 -12.14 -12.39
C ARG A 122 13.70 -12.08 -13.37
N ALA A 123 12.90 -11.02 -13.29
CA ALA A 123 11.87 -10.65 -14.26
C ALA A 123 11.25 -9.30 -13.85
N TYR A 124 10.77 -8.53 -14.83
CA TYR A 124 9.93 -7.36 -14.55
C TYR A 124 8.46 -7.75 -14.60
N ARG A 125 7.64 -7.17 -13.72
CA ARG A 125 6.20 -7.38 -13.65
C ARG A 125 5.45 -6.06 -13.68
N LEU A 126 4.60 -5.89 -14.70
CA LEU A 126 3.66 -4.78 -14.79
C LEU A 126 2.34 -5.21 -14.16
N GLU A 127 1.88 -4.47 -13.16
CA GLU A 127 0.64 -4.71 -12.44
C GLU A 127 -0.27 -3.48 -12.51
N GLN A 128 -1.57 -3.70 -12.68
CA GLN A 128 -2.57 -2.66 -12.41
C GLN A 128 -2.95 -2.77 -10.94
N SER A 129 -2.30 -1.97 -10.10
CA SER A 129 -2.64 -1.89 -8.69
C SER A 129 -3.08 -0.46 -8.36
N PRO A 130 -4.30 -0.25 -7.83
CA PRO A 130 -4.75 1.07 -7.41
C PRO A 130 -4.01 1.58 -6.17
N SER A 131 -3.25 0.72 -5.48
CA SER A 131 -2.52 1.05 -4.25
C SER A 131 -1.15 0.37 -4.24
N PRO A 132 -0.17 0.91 -3.50
CA PRO A 132 0.96 0.13 -3.01
C PRO A 132 0.49 -1.18 -2.39
N SER A 133 1.07 -2.33 -2.75
CA SER A 133 0.77 -3.60 -2.07
C SER A 133 1.24 -3.52 -0.64
N GLU A 134 0.44 -4.08 0.26
CA GLU A 134 0.69 -4.22 1.70
C GLU A 134 2.04 -4.86 2.07
N HIS A 135 2.70 -5.56 1.13
CA HIS A 135 3.98 -6.24 1.36
C HIS A 135 5.21 -5.34 1.32
N LEU A 136 5.09 -4.13 0.79
CA LEU A 136 6.21 -3.22 0.70
C LEU A 136 6.15 -2.34 1.94
N ARG A 137 7.20 -2.45 2.76
CA ARG A 137 7.43 -1.74 4.03
C ARG A 137 7.49 -0.22 3.79
N ASP A 138 6.37 0.37 3.41
CA ASP A 138 6.20 1.73 2.91
C ASP A 138 6.16 2.70 4.10
N PRO A 139 7.14 3.62 4.22
CA PRO A 139 7.16 4.62 5.29
C PRO A 139 5.88 5.47 5.36
N TRP A 140 5.19 5.68 4.25
CA TRP A 140 3.96 6.47 4.19
C TRP A 140 2.77 5.76 4.85
N ILE A 141 2.69 4.44 4.66
CA ILE A 141 1.67 3.59 5.27
C ILE A 141 1.97 3.42 6.76
N HIS A 142 3.20 3.04 7.10
CA HIS A 142 3.58 2.80 8.49
C HIS A 142 3.61 4.07 9.34
N GLY A 143 3.90 5.21 8.70
CA GLY A 143 3.77 6.54 9.28
C GLY A 143 2.33 7.02 9.49
N LEU A 144 1.32 6.20 9.19
CA LEU A 144 -0.11 6.52 9.33
C LEU A 144 -0.55 7.76 8.53
N LEU A 145 0.11 8.07 7.42
CA LEU A 145 -0.32 9.13 6.50
C LEU A 145 -1.46 8.65 5.59
N VAL A 146 -1.58 7.32 5.45
CA VAL A 146 -2.70 6.58 4.85
C VAL A 146 -3.00 5.36 5.71
N PHE A 147 -4.21 4.83 5.59
CA PHE A 147 -4.75 3.80 6.49
C PHE A 147 -5.09 2.52 5.71
N PRO A 148 -4.66 1.34 6.20
CA PRO A 148 -5.00 0.07 5.56
C PRO A 148 -6.47 -0.27 5.76
N LEU A 149 -7.15 -0.68 4.69
CA LEU A 149 -8.49 -1.26 4.75
C LEU A 149 -8.40 -2.74 4.33
N PRO A 150 -8.55 -3.71 5.26
CA PRO A 150 -8.27 -5.12 4.98
C PRO A 150 -9.07 -5.73 3.82
N GLU A 151 -10.21 -5.13 3.47
CA GLU A 151 -11.07 -5.64 2.40
C GLU A 151 -10.70 -5.15 1.00
N LEU A 152 -10.01 -4.00 0.87
CA LEU A 152 -9.75 -3.36 -0.42
C LEU A 152 -8.34 -3.59 -0.95
N ALA A 153 -7.53 -4.44 -0.31
CA ALA A 153 -6.13 -4.70 -0.68
C ALA A 153 -5.39 -3.39 -1.02
N GLY A 154 -5.53 -2.39 -0.14
CA GLY A 154 -5.08 -1.04 -0.41
C GLY A 154 -5.21 -0.09 0.76
N HIS A 155 -4.67 1.10 0.56
CA HIS A 155 -4.53 2.13 1.57
C HIS A 155 -5.29 3.39 1.15
N LEU A 156 -6.02 3.98 2.09
CA LEU A 156 -6.82 5.16 1.84
C LEU A 156 -6.39 6.30 2.74
N PRO A 157 -6.43 7.55 2.24
CA PRO A 157 -6.30 8.72 3.12
C PRO A 157 -7.45 8.76 4.14
N LEU A 158 -7.26 9.40 5.30
CA LEU A 158 -8.19 9.37 6.45
C LEU A 158 -9.64 9.71 6.06
N GLU A 159 -9.83 10.72 5.24
CA GLU A 159 -11.11 11.20 4.74
C GLU A 159 -11.85 10.13 3.92
N ALA A 160 -11.14 9.49 2.98
CA ALA A 160 -11.70 8.43 2.15
C ALA A 160 -11.88 7.14 2.96
N TYR A 161 -11.01 6.90 3.93
CA TYR A 161 -11.07 5.77 4.85
C TYR A 161 -12.35 5.85 5.70
N LEU A 162 -12.57 6.96 6.40
CA LEU A 162 -13.75 7.13 7.26
C LEU A 162 -15.05 7.22 6.48
N ALA A 163 -15.02 7.65 5.21
CA ALA A 163 -16.19 7.60 4.33
C ALA A 163 -16.64 6.16 3.99
N LYS A 164 -15.81 5.13 4.24
CA LYS A 164 -16.19 3.71 4.11
C LYS A 164 -16.79 3.12 5.39
N ALA A 165 -16.69 3.82 6.52
CA ALA A 165 -17.26 3.36 7.79
C ALA A 165 -18.79 3.50 7.77
N HIS A 166 -19.49 2.55 8.41
CA HIS A 166 -20.94 2.68 8.65
C HIS A 166 -21.25 3.65 9.80
N HIS A 167 -20.33 3.73 10.75
CA HIS A 167 -20.45 4.61 11.90
C HIS A 167 -19.07 5.10 12.32
N SER A 168 -18.98 6.40 12.58
CA SER A 168 -17.76 7.06 13.04
C SER A 168 -18.11 8.09 14.11
N THR A 169 -17.36 8.09 15.20
CA THR A 169 -17.47 9.08 16.27
C THR A 169 -16.08 9.64 16.59
N ALA A 170 -16.05 10.88 17.08
CA ALA A 170 -14.83 11.52 17.56
C ALA A 170 -15.06 12.05 18.97
N ARG A 171 -14.05 11.92 19.83
CA ARG A 171 -14.04 12.53 21.16
C ARG A 171 -12.69 13.14 21.47
N ARG A 172 -12.67 14.18 22.29
CA ARG A 172 -11.42 14.70 22.88
C ARG A 172 -10.97 13.77 23.99
N ALA A 173 -9.67 13.63 24.13
CA ALA A 173 -9.02 12.94 25.22
C ALA A 173 -7.66 13.58 25.51
N THR A 174 -6.99 13.06 26.53
CA THR A 174 -5.61 13.41 26.85
C THR A 174 -4.82 12.11 26.96
N ASP A 175 -3.64 12.07 26.34
CA ASP A 175 -2.67 10.97 26.45
C ASP A 175 -1.28 11.51 26.77
N GLU A 176 -0.25 10.67 26.67
CA GLU A 176 1.15 11.06 26.93
C GLU A 176 1.66 12.21 26.04
N THR A 177 1.02 12.47 24.90
CA THR A 177 1.35 13.55 23.96
C THR A 177 0.58 14.84 24.24
N GLY A 178 -0.34 14.82 25.20
CA GLY A 178 -1.21 15.94 25.57
C GLY A 178 -2.61 15.79 24.97
N ASP A 179 -3.15 16.88 24.44
CA ASP A 179 -4.49 16.89 23.85
C ASP A 179 -4.56 16.06 22.56
N VAL A 180 -5.52 15.14 22.52
CA VAL A 180 -5.74 14.27 21.36
C VAL A 180 -7.22 14.19 20.97
N ILE A 181 -7.47 13.86 19.71
CA ILE A 181 -8.77 13.42 19.22
C ILE A 181 -8.70 11.93 18.96
N VAL A 182 -9.64 11.19 19.55
CA VAL A 182 -9.80 9.76 19.32
C VAL A 182 -11.02 9.55 18.44
N ILE A 183 -10.80 8.97 17.27
CA ILE A 183 -11.83 8.57 16.31
C ILE A 183 -12.08 7.07 16.50
N SER A 184 -13.34 6.68 16.69
CA SER A 184 -13.78 5.29 16.69
C SER A 184 -14.68 5.05 15.50
N ALA A 185 -14.34 4.07 14.66
CA ALA A 185 -15.04 3.77 13.43
C ALA A 185 -15.35 2.28 13.30
N GLU A 186 -16.55 1.97 12.78
CA GLU A 186 -17.00 0.61 12.51
C GLU A 186 -17.25 0.44 11.00
N PHE A 187 -16.66 -0.61 10.42
CA PHE A 187 -16.77 -0.92 9.00
C PHE A 187 -17.54 -2.22 8.79
N PRO A 188 -18.22 -2.35 7.64
CA PRO A 188 -18.86 -3.62 7.31
C PRO A 188 -17.83 -4.71 7.13
N THR A 189 -18.20 -5.92 7.54
CA THR A 189 -17.48 -7.15 7.19
C THR A 189 -18.10 -7.71 5.91
N ARG A 190 -17.43 -7.52 4.77
CA ARG A 190 -17.78 -8.03 3.43
C ARG A 190 -16.87 -9.18 2.99
N SER A 191 -15.75 -9.41 3.66
CA SER A 191 -14.83 -10.50 3.32
C SER A 191 -15.39 -11.87 3.73
N THR A 192 -15.44 -12.81 2.78
CA THR A 192 -15.77 -14.23 3.05
C THR A 192 -14.76 -14.94 3.97
N ARG A 193 -13.57 -14.37 4.15
CA ARG A 193 -12.54 -14.87 5.09
C ARG A 193 -12.80 -14.42 6.53
N MET A 194 -13.65 -13.41 6.71
CA MET A 194 -14.07 -12.90 8.01
C MET A 194 -15.48 -13.45 8.27
N THR A 195 -15.57 -14.49 9.08
CA THR A 195 -16.84 -15.22 9.30
C THR A 195 -17.70 -14.61 10.41
N GLY A 196 -17.30 -13.45 10.95
CA GLY A 196 -18.02 -12.78 12.01
C GLY A 196 -19.10 -11.85 11.46
N THR A 197 -20.28 -11.83 12.10
CA THR A 197 -21.26 -10.75 11.98
C THR A 197 -20.77 -9.46 12.64
N ASN A 198 -19.67 -9.53 13.40
CA ASN A 198 -19.12 -8.39 14.12
C ASN A 198 -18.45 -7.42 13.14
N PRO A 199 -18.73 -6.12 13.25
CA PRO A 199 -18.06 -5.12 12.42
C PRO A 199 -16.58 -5.06 12.75
N PHE A 200 -15.79 -4.78 11.72
CA PHE A 200 -14.40 -4.39 11.86
C PHE A 200 -14.32 -3.05 12.61
N ARG A 201 -13.58 -3.02 13.72
CA ARG A 201 -13.48 -1.83 14.58
C ARG A 201 -12.09 -1.21 14.48
N VAL A 202 -12.09 0.12 14.37
CA VAL A 202 -10.87 0.91 14.30
C VAL A 202 -10.91 2.05 15.28
N THR A 203 -9.81 2.24 15.99
CA THR A 203 -9.57 3.42 16.81
C THR A 203 -8.35 4.15 16.27
N ILE A 204 -8.50 5.42 15.91
CA ILE A 204 -7.42 6.29 15.44
C ILE A 204 -7.22 7.42 16.45
N THR A 205 -5.99 7.63 16.89
CA THR A 205 -5.61 8.75 17.76
C THR A 205 -4.86 9.79 16.95
N LEU A 206 -5.31 11.05 17.02
CA LEU A 206 -4.70 12.21 16.38
C LEU A 206 -4.22 13.18 17.46
N ALA A 207 -2.94 13.54 17.46
CA ALA A 207 -2.38 14.39 18.51
C ALA A 207 -2.25 15.85 18.10
N ALA A 208 -2.80 16.76 18.92
CA ALA A 208 -2.79 18.20 18.63
C ALA A 208 -1.37 18.76 18.52
N LYS A 209 -0.43 18.25 19.34
CA LYS A 209 0.99 18.61 19.30
C LYS A 209 1.64 18.39 17.93
N TYR A 210 1.12 17.46 17.13
CA TYR A 210 1.62 17.14 15.80
C TYR A 210 0.68 17.62 14.68
N GLY A 211 -0.06 18.71 14.90
CA GLY A 211 -1.01 19.22 13.90
C GLY A 211 -2.16 18.26 13.61
N TYR A 212 -2.54 17.43 14.58
CA TYR A 212 -3.51 16.35 14.45
C TYR A 212 -3.14 15.27 13.42
N LEU A 213 -1.85 15.04 13.17
CA LEU A 213 -1.40 13.79 12.54
C LEU A 213 -1.76 12.57 13.40
N ALA A 214 -2.00 11.45 12.73
CA ALA A 214 -2.27 10.18 13.39
C ALA A 214 -1.01 9.66 14.10
N THR A 215 -1.15 9.34 15.38
CA THR A 215 -0.07 8.78 16.21
C THR A 215 -0.30 7.33 16.53
N ARG A 216 -1.55 6.86 16.43
CA ARG A 216 -1.90 5.48 16.71
C ARG A 216 -3.11 5.04 15.89
N MET A 217 -3.07 3.80 15.42
CA MET A 217 -4.21 3.12 14.84
C MET A 217 -4.32 1.73 15.46
N GLN A 218 -5.47 1.42 16.04
CA GLN A 218 -5.79 0.09 16.51
C GLN A 218 -6.87 -0.49 15.63
N ILE A 219 -6.64 -1.70 15.17
CA ILE A 219 -7.54 -2.47 14.34
C ILE A 219 -7.94 -3.72 15.11
N GLN A 220 -9.24 -4.00 15.20
CA GLN A 220 -9.75 -5.23 15.77
C GLN A 220 -10.78 -5.86 14.84
N PHE A 221 -10.61 -7.15 14.56
CA PHE A 221 -11.59 -7.93 13.84
C PHE A 221 -11.56 -9.41 14.23
N ASP A 222 -12.67 -10.09 13.95
CA ASP A 222 -12.84 -11.50 14.25
C ASP A 222 -12.74 -12.34 12.96
N VAL A 223 -12.05 -13.46 13.06
CA VAL A 223 -12.01 -14.53 12.04
C VAL A 223 -12.35 -15.86 12.73
N PRO A 224 -12.60 -16.97 12.01
CA PRO A 224 -12.90 -18.24 12.66
C PRO A 224 -11.90 -18.58 13.77
N ALA A 225 -12.41 -18.82 14.98
CA ALA A 225 -11.65 -19.22 16.17
C ALA A 225 -10.65 -18.20 16.74
N LYS A 226 -10.56 -16.96 16.24
CA LYS A 226 -9.65 -15.94 16.81
C LYS A 226 -10.09 -14.50 16.56
N THR A 227 -9.82 -13.65 17.54
CA THR A 227 -9.81 -12.18 17.39
C THR A 227 -8.40 -11.74 17.05
N VAL A 228 -8.26 -11.01 15.94
CA VAL A 228 -7.02 -10.38 15.53
C VAL A 228 -7.05 -8.92 15.98
N ARG A 229 -5.98 -8.49 16.63
CA ARG A 229 -5.72 -7.08 16.93
C ARG A 229 -4.43 -6.66 16.28
N SER A 230 -4.43 -5.52 15.63
CA SER A 230 -3.21 -4.86 15.15
C SER A 230 -3.13 -3.48 15.77
N ASP A 231 -1.95 -3.11 16.27
CA ASP A 231 -1.69 -1.80 16.87
C ASP A 231 -0.52 -1.18 16.11
N PHE A 232 -0.74 -0.04 15.47
CA PHE A 232 0.27 0.74 14.76
C PHE A 232 0.49 2.03 15.55
N ARG A 233 1.74 2.36 15.84
CA ARG A 233 2.11 3.55 16.64
C ARG A 233 3.24 4.31 15.99
N VAL A 234 3.07 5.62 15.85
CA VAL A 234 4.17 6.54 15.57
C VAL A 234 4.82 6.92 16.90
N LYS A 235 6.11 6.61 17.04
CA LYS A 235 6.88 6.83 18.27
C LYS A 235 7.50 8.22 18.31
N SER A 236 7.91 8.73 17.17
CA SER A 236 8.53 10.03 17.04
C SER A 236 8.24 10.65 15.68
N PHE A 237 8.42 11.97 15.64
CA PHE A 237 8.35 12.78 14.43
C PHE A 237 9.61 13.63 14.33
N VAL A 238 10.13 13.78 13.12
CA VAL A 238 11.11 14.81 12.79
C VAL A 238 10.38 16.07 12.30
N ASN A 239 10.89 17.25 12.64
CA ASN A 239 10.41 18.53 12.12
C ASN A 239 11.41 19.08 11.11
N GLN A 240 11.00 19.22 9.85
CA GLN A 240 11.77 19.85 8.80
C GLN A 240 11.02 21.08 8.28
N ASN A 241 11.50 22.27 8.64
CA ASN A 241 10.91 23.56 8.23
C ASN A 241 9.42 23.71 8.59
N GLY A 242 9.02 23.25 9.78
CA GLY A 242 7.64 23.33 10.25
C GLY A 242 6.76 22.17 9.79
N ILE A 243 7.29 21.24 9.01
CA ILE A 243 6.58 20.06 8.52
C ILE A 243 7.02 18.85 9.34
N LEU A 244 6.04 18.15 9.91
CA LEU A 244 6.27 16.97 10.73
C LEU A 244 6.19 15.71 9.87
N PHE A 245 7.17 14.83 10.03
CA PHE A 245 7.19 13.53 9.36
C PHE A 245 7.51 12.41 10.36
N PRO A 246 6.77 11.30 10.36
CA PRO A 246 7.00 10.16 11.25
C PRO A 246 8.36 9.51 10.93
N ASP A 247 9.30 9.54 11.88
CA ASP A 247 10.64 8.97 11.70
C ASP A 247 10.85 7.64 12.42
N ARG A 248 9.96 7.28 13.34
CA ARG A 248 9.95 5.96 13.98
C ARG A 248 8.55 5.46 14.21
N THR A 249 8.30 4.21 13.84
CA THR A 249 7.00 3.55 14.01
C THR A 249 7.17 2.15 14.56
N GLU A 250 6.19 1.68 15.31
CA GLU A 250 6.08 0.29 15.74
C GLU A 250 4.71 -0.27 15.36
N SER A 251 4.67 -1.53 14.97
CA SER A 251 3.41 -2.24 14.75
C SER A 251 3.45 -3.60 15.44
N SER A 252 2.37 -3.95 16.13
CA SER A 252 2.19 -5.28 16.71
C SER A 252 0.92 -5.95 16.21
N ILE A 253 0.94 -7.28 16.17
CA ILE A 253 -0.22 -8.10 15.85
C ILE A 253 -0.40 -9.13 16.95
N ASP A 254 -1.58 -9.16 17.55
CA ASP A 254 -1.96 -10.07 18.63
C ASP A 254 -3.13 -10.94 18.20
N TRP A 255 -3.10 -12.22 18.57
CA TRP A 255 -4.21 -13.15 18.37
C TRP A 255 -4.73 -13.64 19.71
N ASN A 256 -6.01 -13.39 20.01
CA ASN A 256 -6.64 -13.73 21.30
C ASN A 256 -5.86 -13.20 22.52
N GLY A 257 -5.22 -12.03 22.38
CA GLY A 257 -4.40 -11.42 23.43
C GLY A 257 -2.97 -11.94 23.53
N ASN A 258 -2.58 -12.94 22.73
CA ASN A 258 -1.19 -13.40 22.64
C ASN A 258 -0.48 -12.66 21.51
N MET A 259 0.61 -11.95 21.87
CA MET A 259 1.42 -11.18 20.92
C MET A 259 2.12 -12.11 19.95
N ARG A 260 1.84 -11.98 18.64
CA ARG A 260 2.45 -12.83 17.61
C ARG A 260 3.71 -12.23 17.02
N ARG A 261 3.68 -10.93 16.78
CA ARG A 261 4.74 -10.23 16.08
C ARG A 261 4.75 -8.75 16.44
N THR A 262 5.94 -8.19 16.62
CA THR A 262 6.19 -6.77 16.75
C THR A 262 7.30 -6.38 15.80
N GLU A 263 7.04 -5.33 15.03
CA GLU A 263 7.93 -4.80 13.99
C GLU A 263 8.18 -3.31 14.26
N ALA A 264 9.35 -2.83 13.87
CA ALA A 264 9.71 -1.42 13.94
C ALA A 264 10.23 -0.91 12.60
N CYS A 265 9.91 0.34 12.30
CA CYS A 265 10.47 1.11 11.20
C CYS A 265 11.22 2.30 11.77
N GLU A 266 12.41 2.55 11.24
CA GLU A 266 13.15 3.79 11.42
C GLU A 266 13.36 4.43 10.05
N VAL A 267 13.05 5.71 9.93
CA VAL A 267 13.20 6.50 8.71
C VAL A 267 14.27 7.56 8.94
N SER A 268 15.21 7.66 8.01
CA SER A 268 16.38 8.54 8.10
C SER A 268 16.64 9.25 6.79
N GLU A 269 17.58 10.20 6.79
CA GLU A 269 17.93 11.01 5.61
C GLU A 269 16.69 11.66 4.96
N ILE A 270 15.76 12.14 5.79
CA ILE A 270 14.48 12.67 5.35
C ILE A 270 14.68 14.03 4.66
N VAL A 271 14.20 14.12 3.43
CA VAL A 271 14.15 15.34 2.62
C VAL A 271 12.72 15.55 2.13
N LEU A 272 12.04 16.53 2.74
CA LEU A 272 10.66 16.89 2.38
C LEU A 272 10.61 18.09 1.43
N ASN A 273 9.58 18.12 0.57
CA ASN A 273 9.24 19.26 -0.28
C ASN A 273 10.38 19.79 -1.15
N ARG A 274 11.25 18.88 -1.59
CA ARG A 274 12.24 19.13 -2.64
C ARG A 274 11.79 18.45 -3.93
N PRO A 275 11.96 19.10 -5.10
CA PRO A 275 11.66 18.47 -6.38
C PRO A 275 12.44 17.17 -6.54
N ILE A 276 11.74 16.09 -6.85
CA ILE A 276 12.32 14.81 -7.23
C ILE A 276 12.35 14.75 -8.76
N PRO A 277 13.51 14.46 -9.38
CA PRO A 277 13.61 14.30 -10.83
C PRO A 277 12.60 13.28 -11.37
N ALA A 278 11.94 13.59 -12.49
CA ALA A 278 10.87 12.74 -13.04
C ALA A 278 11.38 11.34 -13.47
N ASP A 279 12.63 11.25 -13.89
CA ASP A 279 13.33 10.02 -14.22
C ASP A 279 13.56 9.10 -13.00
N ALA A 280 13.46 9.61 -11.78
CA ALA A 280 13.52 8.80 -10.57
C ALA A 280 12.34 7.80 -10.46
N PHE A 281 11.21 8.11 -11.10
CA PHE A 281 10.01 7.26 -11.18
C PHE A 281 9.92 6.49 -12.51
N GLN A 282 11.03 6.38 -13.25
CA GLN A 282 11.11 5.55 -14.45
C GLN A 282 11.82 4.24 -14.15
N VAL A 283 11.33 3.15 -14.74
CA VAL A 283 11.99 1.85 -14.67
C VAL A 283 13.13 1.84 -15.68
N GLN A 284 14.34 1.54 -15.22
CA GLN A 284 15.49 1.33 -16.10
C GLN A 284 15.61 -0.17 -16.37
N TYR A 285 15.24 -0.59 -17.58
CA TYR A 285 15.28 -1.99 -17.98
C TYR A 285 16.70 -2.39 -18.43
N THR A 286 17.19 -3.53 -17.95
CA THR A 286 18.44 -4.12 -18.48
C THR A 286 18.18 -4.64 -19.90
N GLN A 287 18.79 -4.07 -20.94
CA GLN A 287 18.50 -4.45 -22.33
C GLN A 287 19.15 -5.77 -22.77
N PRO A 288 18.40 -6.69 -23.43
CA PRO A 288 16.94 -6.80 -23.47
C PRO A 288 16.37 -7.43 -22.18
N ALA A 289 15.23 -6.92 -21.70
CA ALA A 289 14.57 -7.42 -20.48
C ALA A 289 13.27 -8.18 -20.81
N VAL A 290 12.87 -9.09 -19.91
CA VAL A 290 11.57 -9.77 -19.97
C VAL A 290 10.60 -9.06 -19.03
N LEU A 291 9.45 -8.64 -19.55
CA LEU A 291 8.37 -7.99 -18.82
C LEU A 291 7.10 -8.84 -18.89
N PHE A 292 6.60 -9.31 -17.75
CA PHE A 292 5.29 -9.93 -17.62
C PHE A 292 4.24 -8.87 -17.28
N ASN A 293 3.26 -8.69 -18.15
CA ASN A 293 2.10 -7.84 -17.93
C ASN A 293 0.98 -8.65 -17.30
N SER A 294 0.73 -8.46 -16.00
CA SER A 294 -0.34 -9.17 -15.29
C SER A 294 -1.74 -8.67 -15.66
N VAL A 295 -1.86 -7.51 -16.28
CA VAL A 295 -3.15 -6.95 -16.72
C VAL A 295 -3.63 -7.69 -17.97
N THR A 296 -2.74 -7.86 -18.94
CA THR A 296 -3.04 -8.56 -20.20
C THR A 296 -2.69 -10.04 -20.17
N GLN A 297 -2.03 -10.51 -19.09
CA GLN A 297 -1.48 -11.86 -18.96
C GLN A 297 -0.50 -12.21 -20.11
N THR A 298 0.33 -11.25 -20.50
CA THR A 298 1.25 -11.36 -21.66
C THR A 298 2.70 -11.10 -21.25
N THR A 299 3.65 -11.74 -21.92
CA THR A 299 5.08 -11.52 -21.69
C THR A 299 5.73 -10.85 -22.91
N TYR A 300 6.55 -9.83 -22.69
CA TYR A 300 7.23 -9.09 -23.74
C TYR A 300 8.75 -9.12 -23.54
N ARG A 301 9.51 -9.06 -24.65
CA ARG A 301 10.86 -8.50 -24.59
C ARG A 301 10.74 -6.99 -24.71
N VAL A 302 11.36 -6.27 -23.79
CA VAL A 302 11.35 -4.81 -23.78
C VAL A 302 12.75 -4.23 -23.91
N ASP A 303 12.83 -3.04 -24.50
CA ASP A 303 14.05 -2.24 -24.56
C ASP A 303 14.29 -1.49 -23.23
N ALA A 304 15.31 -0.63 -23.17
CA ALA A 304 15.70 0.12 -21.96
C ALA A 304 14.59 1.06 -21.49
N THR A 305 13.70 1.46 -22.40
CA THR A 305 12.57 2.36 -22.14
C THR A 305 11.30 1.60 -21.76
N GLY A 306 11.33 0.25 -21.78
CA GLY A 306 10.16 -0.59 -21.54
C GLY A 306 9.29 -0.81 -22.77
N LYS A 307 9.69 -0.32 -23.95
CA LYS A 307 8.92 -0.51 -25.18
C LYS A 307 9.06 -1.96 -25.65
N PRO A 308 7.95 -2.64 -26.04
CA PRO A 308 8.03 -3.98 -26.61
C PRO A 308 8.89 -3.99 -27.88
N ILE A 309 9.93 -4.82 -27.87
CA ILE A 309 10.74 -5.14 -29.05
C ILE A 309 10.04 -6.27 -29.82
N ASN A 310 9.55 -7.29 -29.09
CA ASN A 310 8.86 -8.45 -29.63
C ASN A 310 7.89 -9.01 -28.57
N GLU A 311 6.76 -9.57 -29.01
CA GLU A 311 5.93 -10.41 -28.16
C GLU A 311 6.63 -11.77 -27.98
N LEU A 312 6.85 -12.18 -26.72
CA LEU A 312 7.19 -13.57 -26.42
C LEU A 312 5.84 -14.25 -26.20
N GLU A 313 5.48 -15.15 -27.10
CA GLU A 313 4.29 -16.02 -27.08
C GLU A 313 3.47 -16.01 -25.78
N ALA A 314 2.15 -15.79 -25.89
CA ALA A 314 1.21 -16.02 -24.80
C ALA A 314 1.47 -17.40 -24.22
N LEU A 315 1.96 -17.47 -22.98
CA LEU A 315 2.16 -18.73 -22.29
C LEU A 315 0.84 -19.48 -22.33
N GLY A 316 0.82 -20.56 -23.13
CA GLY A 316 -0.26 -21.53 -23.13
C GLY A 316 -0.44 -21.99 -21.69
N GLN A 317 -1.53 -21.55 -21.11
CA GLN A 317 -1.88 -21.59 -19.68
C GLN A 317 -1.15 -20.55 -18.82
N PRO A 318 -1.90 -19.85 -17.95
CA PRO A 318 -1.32 -18.89 -17.02
C PRO A 318 -0.24 -19.60 -16.20
N ILE A 319 0.99 -19.07 -16.21
CA ILE A 319 1.90 -19.30 -15.10
C ILE A 319 1.18 -18.70 -13.91
N ASN A 320 0.50 -19.55 -13.16
CA ASN A 320 -0.14 -19.18 -11.92
C ASN A 320 0.96 -18.48 -11.12
N ALA A 321 0.78 -17.20 -10.77
CA ALA A 321 1.80 -16.46 -10.03
C ALA A 321 2.02 -17.04 -8.62
N ASN A 322 1.16 -17.99 -8.19
CA ASN A 322 1.35 -18.86 -7.03
C ASN A 322 2.20 -20.12 -7.35
N HIS A 323 2.72 -20.23 -8.58
CA HIS A 323 3.68 -21.21 -9.08
C HIS A 323 4.97 -20.47 -9.48
N ILE A 324 5.52 -19.70 -8.54
CA ILE A 324 6.93 -19.95 -8.24
C ILE A 324 6.94 -21.43 -7.86
N PRO A 325 7.68 -22.32 -8.55
CA PRO A 325 7.63 -23.74 -8.21
C PRO A 325 7.82 -23.84 -6.70
N ASN A 326 6.92 -24.57 -6.03
CA ASN A 326 7.24 -25.12 -4.73
C ASN A 326 8.53 -25.92 -4.98
N VAL A 327 9.66 -25.30 -4.70
CA VAL A 327 10.91 -26.02 -4.59
C VAL A 327 10.70 -26.85 -3.33
N THR A 328 10.21 -28.07 -3.52
CA THR A 328 10.31 -29.09 -2.49
C THR A 328 11.80 -29.39 -2.40
N TRP A 329 12.48 -28.71 -1.48
CA TRP A 329 13.85 -29.02 -1.12
C TRP A 329 13.82 -30.37 -0.39
N THR A 330 13.93 -31.48 -1.13
CA THR A 330 14.25 -32.76 -0.51
C THR A 330 15.72 -32.74 -0.10
N TYR A 331 15.96 -32.46 1.18
CA TYR A 331 17.24 -32.72 1.81
C TYR A 331 17.38 -34.23 2.02
N SER A 332 18.11 -34.90 1.14
CA SER A 332 18.69 -36.20 1.48
C SER A 332 20.04 -35.93 2.15
N ASN A 333 20.13 -36.15 3.45
CA ASN A 333 21.40 -36.25 4.17
C ASN A 333 22.07 -37.58 3.81
N PRO A 334 23.16 -37.64 3.05
CA PRO A 334 24.04 -38.79 3.14
C PRO A 334 24.86 -38.57 4.40
N ALA A 335 24.56 -39.32 5.46
CA ALA A 335 25.53 -39.53 6.51
C ALA A 335 26.85 -39.95 5.83
N ASP A 336 27.92 -39.24 6.18
CA ASP A 336 29.31 -39.42 5.72
C ASP A 336 29.70 -38.78 4.38
N LYS A 337 30.20 -37.52 4.42
CA LYS A 337 31.60 -37.13 4.07
C LYS A 337 31.82 -35.61 3.97
N MET A 338 33.04 -35.19 4.33
CA MET A 338 33.58 -33.82 4.32
C MET A 338 34.01 -33.34 2.92
N ILE A 339 33.40 -32.23 2.45
CA ILE A 339 33.87 -31.13 1.54
C ILE A 339 34.38 -31.48 0.10
N PRO A 340 34.57 -30.50 -0.83
CA PRO A 340 33.61 -29.73 -1.63
C PRO A 340 33.62 -30.14 -3.12
N ASN A 341 32.46 -30.22 -3.76
CA ASN A 341 32.21 -29.87 -5.17
C ASN A 341 30.76 -30.24 -5.48
N LEU A 342 29.86 -29.27 -5.38
CA LEU A 342 28.46 -29.44 -5.78
C LEU A 342 28.36 -29.24 -7.29
N THR A 343 28.14 -30.33 -8.01
CA THR A 343 27.62 -30.28 -9.38
C THR A 343 26.12 -30.50 -9.30
N TRP A 344 25.35 -29.53 -9.77
CA TRP A 344 23.91 -29.61 -9.87
C TRP A 344 23.55 -30.19 -11.23
N THR A 345 22.93 -31.37 -11.25
CA THR A 345 22.34 -31.93 -12.47
C THR A 345 20.83 -31.79 -12.42
N TYR A 346 20.29 -31.17 -13.47
CA TYR A 346 18.87 -31.12 -13.75
C TYR A 346 18.47 -32.41 -14.47
N GLU A 347 17.64 -33.24 -13.85
CA GLU A 347 16.90 -34.30 -14.53
C GLU A 347 15.43 -33.88 -14.60
N ALA A 348 14.95 -33.60 -15.81
CA ALA A 348 13.52 -33.48 -16.06
C ALA A 348 12.91 -34.89 -16.01
N PRO A 349 11.80 -35.12 -15.28
CA PRO A 349 11.04 -36.34 -15.47
C PRO A 349 10.40 -36.30 -16.86
N PHE A 350 10.83 -37.21 -17.73
CA PHE A 350 10.04 -37.62 -18.89
C PHE A 350 8.83 -38.40 -18.36
N GLU A 351 7.65 -37.79 -18.39
CA GLU A 351 6.39 -38.52 -18.38
C GLU A 351 5.78 -38.48 -19.79
N ASP A 352 5.56 -39.67 -20.35
CA ASP A 352 4.84 -39.91 -21.59
C ASP A 352 3.44 -39.29 -21.52
N LEU A 353 3.22 -38.23 -22.30
CA LEU A 353 1.88 -37.69 -22.54
C LEU A 353 1.13 -38.62 -23.51
N THR A 354 0.28 -39.48 -22.95
CA THR A 354 -0.82 -40.08 -23.71
C THR A 354 -1.82 -38.98 -24.10
N PRO A 355 -2.34 -38.97 -25.34
CA PRO A 355 -3.29 -37.95 -25.76
C PRO A 355 -4.62 -38.10 -25.01
N ILE A 356 -5.04 -37.04 -24.31
CA ILE A 356 -6.38 -36.90 -23.73
C ILE A 356 -7.39 -36.74 -24.87
N PRO A 357 -8.52 -37.48 -24.89
CA PRO A 357 -9.54 -37.32 -25.90
C PRO A 357 -10.18 -35.92 -25.81
N THR A 358 -10.28 -35.26 -26.94
CA THR A 358 -10.94 -33.95 -27.10
C THR A 358 -12.41 -34.04 -26.66
N ALA A 359 -12.79 -33.18 -25.72
CA ALA A 359 -14.18 -33.01 -25.31
C ALA A 359 -15.04 -32.47 -26.49
N PRO A 360 -16.31 -32.89 -26.62
CA PRO A 360 -17.15 -32.48 -27.74
C PRO A 360 -17.48 -30.98 -27.66
N THR A 361 -17.35 -30.31 -28.80
CA THR A 361 -17.77 -28.93 -29.01
C THR A 361 -19.29 -28.82 -28.89
N ASN A 362 -19.77 -28.44 -27.70
CA ASN A 362 -21.19 -28.28 -27.39
C ASN A 362 -21.79 -27.06 -28.11
N SER A 363 -22.12 -27.22 -29.40
CA SER A 363 -22.97 -26.31 -30.17
C SER A 363 -24.40 -26.24 -29.62
N ALA A 364 -24.86 -27.30 -28.93
CA ALA A 364 -26.20 -27.38 -28.35
C ALA A 364 -26.47 -26.30 -27.29
N VAL A 365 -25.50 -25.97 -26.44
CA VAL A 365 -25.69 -24.96 -25.36
C VAL A 365 -25.86 -23.55 -25.94
N LYS A 366 -25.19 -23.23 -27.06
CA LYS A 366 -25.34 -21.94 -27.75
C LYS A 366 -26.72 -21.79 -28.37
N TRP A 367 -27.28 -22.85 -28.96
CA TRP A 367 -28.63 -22.81 -29.54
C TRP A 367 -29.72 -22.70 -28.48
N THR A 368 -29.58 -23.39 -27.34
CA THR A 368 -30.56 -23.28 -26.24
C THR A 368 -30.61 -21.87 -25.64
N LEU A 369 -29.46 -21.21 -25.49
CA LEU A 369 -29.39 -19.83 -25.00
C LEU A 369 -30.02 -18.83 -26.00
N LEU A 370 -29.80 -19.04 -27.30
CA LEU A 370 -30.36 -18.20 -28.36
C LEU A 370 -31.89 -18.34 -28.43
N CYS A 371 -32.41 -19.57 -28.33
CA CYS A 371 -33.86 -19.83 -28.31
C CYS A 371 -34.53 -19.23 -27.07
N ALA A 372 -33.90 -19.31 -25.90
CA ALA A 372 -34.43 -18.71 -24.68
C ALA A 372 -34.52 -17.17 -24.78
N LEU A 373 -33.52 -16.52 -25.35
CA LEU A 373 -33.52 -15.07 -25.56
C LEU A 373 -34.61 -14.63 -26.55
N MET A 374 -34.80 -15.37 -27.66
CA MET A 374 -35.88 -15.07 -28.60
C MET A 374 -37.28 -15.25 -27.98
N LEU A 375 -37.46 -16.24 -27.10
CA LEU A 375 -38.73 -16.45 -26.41
C LEU A 375 -39.04 -15.29 -25.44
N ILE A 376 -38.04 -14.78 -24.73
CA ILE A 376 -38.19 -13.63 -23.83
C ILE A 376 -38.55 -12.37 -24.61
N SER A 377 -37.90 -12.10 -25.74
CA SER A 377 -38.23 -10.96 -26.60
C SER A 377 -39.66 -11.05 -27.14
N LEU A 378 -40.12 -12.25 -27.52
CA LEU A 378 -41.49 -12.46 -28.00
C LEU A 378 -42.53 -12.19 -26.90
N LEU A 379 -42.26 -12.60 -25.65
CA LEU A 379 -43.14 -12.35 -24.51
C LEU A 379 -43.23 -10.87 -24.15
N ILE A 380 -42.15 -10.10 -24.33
CA ILE A 380 -42.15 -8.65 -24.12
C ILE A 380 -43.03 -7.94 -25.17
N VAL A 381 -42.95 -8.36 -26.43
CA VAL A 381 -43.78 -7.78 -27.51
C VAL A 381 -45.27 -8.12 -27.31
N LEU A 382 -45.58 -9.36 -26.91
CA LEU A 382 -46.95 -9.79 -26.66
C LEU A 382 -47.57 -9.12 -25.42
N SER A 383 -46.77 -8.81 -24.40
CA SER A 383 -47.25 -8.06 -23.22
C SER A 383 -47.43 -6.57 -23.49
N GLY A 384 -46.62 -5.99 -24.39
CA GLY A 384 -46.79 -4.60 -24.85
C GLY A 384 -48.06 -4.39 -25.69
N THR A 385 -48.38 -5.33 -26.58
CA THR A 385 -49.57 -5.24 -27.45
C THR A 385 -50.89 -5.42 -26.69
N ARG A 386 -50.94 -6.23 -25.63
CA ARG A 386 -52.13 -6.34 -24.75
C ARG A 386 -52.46 -5.06 -23.99
N ARG A 387 -51.48 -4.19 -23.70
CA ARG A 387 -51.74 -2.89 -23.05
C ARG A 387 -52.35 -1.86 -23.99
N ILE A 388 -52.19 -2.02 -25.30
CA ILE A 388 -52.75 -1.10 -26.31
C ILE A 388 -54.21 -1.47 -26.61
N ALA A 389 -54.56 -2.76 -26.57
CA ALA A 389 -55.95 -3.20 -26.79
C ALA A 389 -56.91 -2.91 -25.61
N ALA A 390 -56.40 -2.61 -24.40
CA ALA A 390 -57.22 -2.37 -23.21
C ALA A 390 -57.53 -0.87 -22.94
N ARG A 391 -57.23 0.01 -23.90
CA ARG A 391 -57.49 1.47 -23.82
C ARG A 391 -58.34 2.00 -25.00
N GLY A 392 -59.00 1.11 -25.73
CA GLY A 392 -60.01 1.44 -26.76
C GLY A 392 -61.40 1.21 -26.21
#